data_AF-A0A0W0TF14-F1
#
_entry.id   AF-A0A0W0TF14-F1
#
_cell.length_a   1.000
_cell.length_b   1.000
_cell.length_c   1.000
_cell.angle_alpha   90.00
_cell.angle_beta   90.00
_cell.angle_gamma   90.00
#
_symmetry.space_group_name_H-M   'P 1'
#
loop_
_entity.id
_entity.type
_entity.pdbx_description
1 polymer ?
#
loop_
_entity_poly.entity_id
_entity_poly.type
_entity_poly.pdbx_seq_one_letter_code
_entity_poly.pdbx_strand_id
1 'polypeptide(L)'
;MKTALSAFILTIFSAWAFADDYKAYWRCEDGHLEAMEAHAKLNGQDTPLYIHYQSTKQTALESTPISLRSLVSMPVSTQHSDFVVLGSKRQWLLNCVGEVHHNPVYHHGNLIFNVARNAYSCPLIPQECQPKPGR
;
A
#
# COMPACT_ATOMS: atom_id res chain seq x y z
N MET A 1 4.70 -37.92 -27.61
CA MET A 1 3.48 -37.11 -27.35
C MET A 1 3.21 -36.82 -25.87
N LYS A 2 3.56 -37.70 -24.92
CA LYS A 2 3.30 -37.46 -23.48
C LYS A 2 4.17 -36.36 -22.83
N THR A 3 5.39 -36.13 -23.33
CA THR A 3 6.33 -35.13 -22.78
C THR A 3 6.03 -33.69 -23.19
N ALA A 4 5.43 -33.48 -24.37
CA ALA A 4 5.07 -32.14 -24.85
C ALA A 4 3.86 -31.54 -24.11
N LEU A 5 2.93 -32.39 -23.65
CA LEU A 5 1.76 -31.96 -22.88
C LEU A 5 2.16 -31.45 -21.48
N SER A 6 3.17 -32.08 -20.85
CA SER A 6 3.65 -31.71 -19.52
C SER A 6 4.32 -30.34 -19.49
N ALA A 7 5.07 -29.98 -20.53
CA ALA A 7 5.70 -28.67 -20.65
C ALA A 7 4.69 -27.53 -20.88
N PHE A 8 3.56 -27.84 -21.55
CA PHE A 8 2.48 -26.89 -21.76
C PHE A 8 1.67 -26.63 -20.47
N ILE A 9 1.48 -27.65 -19.64
CA ILE A 9 0.79 -27.48 -18.34
C ILE A 9 1.65 -26.64 -17.38
N LEU A 10 2.97 -26.84 -17.35
CA LEU A 10 3.88 -26.04 -16.50
C LEU A 10 3.95 -24.55 -16.87
N THR A 11 3.72 -24.19 -18.14
CA THR A 11 3.70 -22.79 -18.58
C THR A 11 2.39 -22.07 -18.30
N ILE A 12 1.28 -22.81 -18.11
CA ILE A 12 -0.01 -22.22 -17.71
C ILE A 12 -0.03 -21.94 -16.20
N PHE A 13 0.62 -22.77 -15.36
CA PHE A 13 0.68 -22.54 -13.92
C PHE A 13 1.66 -21.43 -13.50
N SER A 14 2.66 -21.08 -14.31
CA SER A 14 3.54 -19.95 -14.01
C SER A 14 2.89 -18.58 -14.26
N ALA A 15 1.74 -18.53 -14.95
CA ALA A 15 1.00 -17.28 -15.19
C ALA A 15 0.13 -16.83 -14.00
N TRP A 16 -0.10 -17.71 -13.01
CA TRP A 16 -0.91 -17.42 -11.81
C TRP A 16 -0.05 -16.98 -10.61
N ALA A 17 1.23 -16.68 -10.84
CA ALA A 17 2.21 -16.35 -9.79
C ALA A 17 2.52 -14.85 -9.70
N PHE A 18 1.66 -13.97 -10.20
CA PHE A 18 1.86 -12.52 -10.09
C PHE A 18 0.83 -11.89 -9.16
N ALA A 19 1.34 -11.67 -7.94
CA ALA A 19 0.79 -10.98 -6.80
C ALA A 19 0.00 -9.70 -7.15
N ASP A 20 -1.30 -9.76 -6.94
CA ASP A 20 -2.09 -8.56 -6.64
C ASP A 20 -2.21 -8.47 -5.12
N ASP A 21 -1.54 -7.48 -4.56
CA ASP A 21 -1.35 -7.33 -3.12
C ASP A 21 -1.52 -5.82 -2.87
N TYR A 22 -2.72 -5.45 -2.40
CA TYR A 22 -3.24 -4.12 -1.99
C TYR A 22 -2.78 -2.86 -2.73
N LYS A 23 -3.71 -1.93 -2.99
CA LYS A 23 -3.38 -0.60 -3.57
C LYS A 23 -3.39 0.53 -2.57
N ALA A 24 -2.29 1.27 -2.44
CA ALA A 24 -2.14 2.40 -1.52
C ALA A 24 -2.41 3.73 -2.23
N TYR A 25 -3.26 4.55 -1.63
CA TYR A 25 -3.68 5.85 -2.15
C TYR A 25 -3.68 6.91 -1.06
N TRP A 26 -3.37 8.13 -1.44
CA TRP A 26 -3.79 9.33 -0.77
C TRP A 26 -5.23 9.64 -1.15
N ARG A 27 -6.09 9.89 -0.16
CA ARG A 27 -7.37 10.58 -0.38
C ARG A 27 -7.16 12.04 -0.01
N CYS A 28 -7.11 12.89 -1.03
CA CYS A 28 -6.88 14.32 -0.87
C CYS A 28 -8.11 15.02 -0.28
N GLU A 29 -7.98 16.30 0.08
CA GLU A 29 -9.05 17.07 0.74
C GLU A 29 -10.32 17.23 -0.12
N ASP A 30 -10.16 17.36 -1.43
CA ASP A 30 -11.26 17.41 -2.40
C ASP A 30 -11.85 16.02 -2.74
N GLY A 31 -11.33 14.95 -2.13
CA GLY A 31 -11.81 13.58 -2.24
C GLY A 31 -11.22 12.76 -3.38
N HIS A 32 -10.35 13.31 -4.24
CA HIS A 32 -9.70 12.51 -5.27
C HIS A 32 -8.67 11.52 -4.69
N LEU A 33 -8.33 10.48 -5.45
CA LEU A 33 -7.46 9.39 -5.02
C LEU A 33 -6.16 9.35 -5.82
N GLU A 34 -5.08 9.70 -5.13
CA GLU A 34 -3.74 9.80 -5.71
C GLU A 34 -2.89 8.60 -5.32
N ALA A 35 -2.37 7.89 -6.31
CA ALA A 35 -1.58 6.69 -6.09
C ALA A 35 -0.30 7.00 -5.32
N MET A 36 0.03 6.16 -4.34
CA MET A 36 1.24 6.34 -3.54
C MET A 36 2.49 5.94 -4.34
N GLU A 37 3.53 6.76 -4.26
CA GLU A 37 4.84 6.40 -4.79
C GLU A 37 5.53 5.33 -3.93
N ALA A 38 6.40 4.52 -4.53
CA ALA A 38 7.14 3.50 -3.80
C ALA A 38 8.30 4.06 -2.96
N HIS A 39 8.72 5.29 -3.25
CA HIS A 39 9.84 5.97 -2.60
C HIS A 39 9.44 7.39 -2.23
N ALA A 40 10.11 7.96 -1.23
CA ALA A 40 9.99 9.37 -0.92
C ALA A 40 11.29 9.92 -0.33
N LYS A 41 11.46 11.24 -0.41
CA LYS A 41 12.57 11.93 0.25
C LYS A 41 12.32 12.05 1.75
N LEU A 42 12.96 11.18 2.52
CA LEU A 42 13.01 11.25 3.99
C LEU A 42 14.39 11.73 4.41
N ASN A 43 14.45 12.80 5.20
CA ASN A 43 15.71 13.42 5.64
C ASN A 43 16.68 13.75 4.48
N GLY A 44 16.12 14.15 3.33
CA GLY A 44 16.88 14.47 2.11
C GLY A 44 17.36 13.26 1.29
N GLN A 45 17.08 12.04 1.72
CA GLN A 45 17.46 10.81 1.02
C GLN A 45 16.25 10.15 0.37
N ASP A 46 16.41 9.71 -0.88
CA ASP A 46 15.42 8.88 -1.55
C ASP A 46 15.32 7.51 -0.84
N THR A 47 14.17 7.26 -0.20
CA THR A 47 13.99 6.16 0.74
C THR A 47 12.79 5.32 0.32
N PRO A 48 12.95 3.98 0.20
CA PRO A 48 11.81 3.10 -0.06
C PRO A 48 10.79 3.15 1.07
N LEU A 49 9.52 3.24 0.69
CA LEU A 49 8.41 3.29 1.62
C LEU A 49 7.94 1.90 2.03
N TYR A 50 7.49 1.82 3.28
CA TYR A 50 6.98 0.62 3.92
C TYR A 50 5.65 0.93 4.61
N ILE A 51 4.78 -0.07 4.59
CA ILE A 51 3.57 -0.09 5.40
C ILE A 51 3.86 -0.96 6.61
N HIS A 52 3.70 -0.37 7.79
CA HIS A 52 3.80 -1.02 9.08
C HIS A 52 2.40 -1.34 9.59
N TYR A 53 2.19 -2.57 10.04
CA TYR A 53 0.90 -3.03 10.51
C TYR A 53 1.06 -4.08 11.59
N GLN A 54 0.02 -4.26 12.39
CA GLN A 54 -0.05 -5.35 13.35
C GLN A 54 -0.88 -6.48 12.76
N SER A 55 -0.28 -7.66 12.67
CA SER A 55 -1.00 -8.85 12.25
C SER A 55 -1.93 -9.32 13.36
N THR A 56 -3.17 -9.66 13.02
CA THR A 56 -4.10 -10.29 13.97
C THR A 56 -3.66 -11.70 14.38
N LYS A 57 -2.73 -12.32 13.64
CA LYS A 57 -2.18 -13.66 13.91
C LYS A 57 -0.86 -13.64 14.68
N GLN A 58 -0.15 -12.53 14.70
CA GLN A 58 1.14 -12.39 15.37
C GLN A 58 1.16 -11.06 16.14
N THR A 59 1.51 -11.10 17.42
CA THR A 59 1.67 -9.89 18.24
C THR A 59 2.83 -8.99 17.80
N ALA A 60 3.67 -9.46 16.86
CA ALA A 60 4.75 -8.69 16.30
C ALA A 60 4.26 -7.70 15.24
N LEU A 61 4.91 -6.53 15.22
CA LEU A 61 4.72 -5.54 14.17
C LEU A 61 5.44 -6.01 12.91
N GLU A 62 4.70 -6.07 11.81
CA GLU A 62 5.21 -6.48 10.51
C GLU A 62 5.38 -5.26 9.61
N SER A 63 6.13 -5.42 8.52
CA SER A 63 6.39 -4.35 7.57
C SER A 63 6.57 -4.90 6.17
N THR A 64 5.93 -4.25 5.22
CA THR A 64 5.91 -4.67 3.82
C THR A 64 6.25 -3.49 2.91
N PRO A 65 7.09 -3.67 1.89
CA PRO A 65 7.50 -2.59 1.02
C PRO A 65 6.38 -2.18 0.06
N ILE A 66 6.34 -0.89 -0.28
CA ILE A 66 5.58 -0.40 -1.42
C ILE A 66 6.40 -0.63 -2.69
N SER A 67 5.81 -1.22 -3.72
CA SER A 67 6.48 -1.42 -5.01
C SER A 67 5.74 -0.72 -6.15
N LEU A 68 6.43 -0.49 -7.27
CA LEU A 68 5.85 0.14 -8.46
C LEU A 68 4.79 -0.73 -9.16
N ARG A 69 4.78 -2.04 -8.91
CA ARG A 69 3.88 -3.00 -9.58
C ARG A 69 2.72 -3.44 -8.69
N SER A 70 3.00 -3.58 -7.40
CA SER A 70 2.08 -4.05 -6.38
C SER A 70 2.25 -3.14 -5.17
N LEU A 71 1.14 -2.58 -4.72
CA LEU A 71 1.16 -1.40 -3.90
C LEU A 71 1.18 -1.72 -2.39
N VAL A 72 1.17 -2.99 -1.97
CA VAL A 72 1.67 -3.52 -0.68
C VAL A 72 1.15 -4.94 -0.41
N SER A 73 2.02 -5.88 -0.02
CA SER A 73 1.59 -7.20 0.45
C SER A 73 1.22 -7.16 1.94
N MET A 74 -0.08 -7.20 2.25
CA MET A 74 -0.60 -7.32 3.62
C MET A 74 -0.98 -8.77 3.92
N PRO A 75 -0.90 -9.21 5.19
CA PRO A 75 -1.38 -10.53 5.58
C PRO A 75 -2.87 -10.65 5.29
N VAL A 76 -3.29 -11.84 4.88
CA VAL A 76 -4.71 -12.16 4.57
C VAL A 76 -5.66 -11.88 5.75
N SER A 77 -5.13 -11.71 6.97
CA SER A 77 -5.91 -11.49 8.18
C SER A 77 -6.16 -10.01 8.53
N THR A 78 -5.74 -9.05 7.70
CA THR A 78 -6.14 -7.64 7.86
C THR A 78 -7.62 -7.45 7.58
N GLN A 79 -8.32 -6.82 8.50
CA GLN A 79 -9.75 -6.55 8.42
C GLN A 79 -10.02 -5.18 7.80
N HIS A 80 -11.28 -4.96 7.42
CA HIS A 80 -11.71 -3.63 7.01
C HIS A 80 -11.60 -2.69 8.20
N SER A 81 -11.12 -1.48 7.96
CA SER A 81 -10.86 -0.46 8.97
C SER A 81 -9.68 -0.73 9.91
N ASP A 82 -8.86 -1.75 9.63
CA ASP A 82 -7.56 -1.86 10.27
C ASP A 82 -6.68 -0.65 9.90
N PHE A 83 -5.89 -0.18 10.87
CA PHE A 83 -4.98 0.93 10.69
C PHE A 83 -3.57 0.44 10.37
N VAL A 84 -2.92 1.19 9.48
CA VAL A 84 -1.53 0.98 9.08
C VAL A 84 -0.75 2.28 9.21
N VAL A 85 0.56 2.19 9.34
CA VAL A 85 1.45 3.34 9.45
C VAL A 85 2.43 3.34 8.28
N LEU A 86 2.55 4.46 7.59
CA LEU A 86 3.54 4.64 6.53
C LEU A 86 4.90 5.01 7.13
N GLY A 87 5.98 4.56 6.49
CA GLY A 87 7.32 4.91 6.92
C GLY A 87 8.39 4.37 6.00
N SER A 88 9.59 4.25 6.54
CA SER A 88 10.68 3.45 5.98
C SER A 88 10.87 2.18 6.80
N LYS A 89 11.68 1.24 6.33
CA LYS A 89 11.96 -0.01 7.06
C LYS A 89 12.36 0.18 8.54
N ARG A 90 12.98 1.32 8.91
CA ARG A 90 13.47 1.60 10.26
C ARG A 90 12.78 2.77 10.96
N GLN A 91 11.89 3.49 10.28
CA GLN A 91 11.29 4.71 10.80
C GLN A 91 9.80 4.74 10.48
N TRP A 92 9.00 5.00 11.51
CA TRP A 92 7.56 5.08 11.42
C TRP A 92 7.13 6.54 11.41
N LEU A 93 6.24 6.92 10.50
CA LEU A 93 5.70 8.27 10.44
C LEU A 93 4.31 8.23 11.07
N LEU A 94 4.24 8.46 12.39
CA LEU A 94 3.00 8.31 13.18
C LEU A 94 1.88 9.28 12.79
N ASN A 95 2.20 10.30 12.01
CA ASN A 95 1.27 11.25 11.38
C ASN A 95 0.81 10.81 9.98
N CYS A 96 1.27 9.67 9.48
CA CYS A 96 0.94 9.07 8.20
C CYS A 96 0.18 7.76 8.43
N VAL A 97 -1.03 7.84 8.98
CA VAL A 97 -1.86 6.67 9.27
C VAL A 97 -2.82 6.44 8.11
N GLY A 98 -2.90 5.20 7.66
CA GLY A 98 -3.80 4.73 6.61
C GLY A 98 -4.81 3.73 7.15
N GLU A 99 -5.87 3.50 6.39
CA GLU A 99 -6.95 2.55 6.71
C GLU A 99 -7.08 1.49 5.62
N VAL A 100 -7.34 0.25 6.00
CA VAL A 100 -7.61 -0.85 5.08
C VAL A 100 -9.08 -0.82 4.62
N HIS A 101 -9.28 -0.61 3.33
CA HIS A 101 -10.59 -0.66 2.66
C HIS A 101 -10.70 -1.90 1.79
N HIS A 102 -11.49 -2.89 2.23
CA HIS A 102 -11.82 -4.03 1.38
C HIS A 102 -12.88 -3.63 0.36
N ASN A 103 -12.63 -3.92 -0.91
CA ASN A 103 -13.63 -3.74 -1.96
C ASN A 103 -14.27 -5.10 -2.26
N PRO A 104 -15.60 -5.26 -2.14
CA PRO A 104 -16.26 -6.54 -2.42
C PRO A 104 -16.15 -7.01 -3.88
N VAL A 105 -15.79 -6.11 -4.81
CA VAL A 105 -15.62 -6.40 -6.24
C VAL A 105 -14.23 -6.96 -6.58
N TYR A 106 -13.22 -6.68 -5.76
CA TYR A 106 -11.85 -7.15 -5.98
C TYR A 106 -11.42 -8.07 -4.84
N HIS A 107 -10.65 -9.12 -5.13
CA HIS A 107 -10.11 -10.00 -4.08
C HIS A 107 -9.08 -9.31 -3.16
N HIS A 108 -8.77 -8.04 -3.42
CA HIS A 108 -7.72 -7.26 -2.77
C HIS A 108 -8.29 -5.93 -2.26
N GLY A 109 -7.81 -5.48 -1.10
CA GLY A 109 -8.20 -4.20 -0.52
C GLY A 109 -7.34 -3.04 -1.01
N ASN A 110 -7.76 -1.82 -0.66
CA ASN A 110 -6.98 -0.60 -0.81
C ASN A 110 -6.50 -0.14 0.57
N LEU A 111 -5.32 0.47 0.64
CA LEU A 111 -4.88 1.26 1.77
C LEU A 111 -5.15 2.72 1.46
N ILE A 112 -5.96 3.39 2.30
CA ILE A 112 -6.32 4.79 2.09
C ILE A 112 -5.75 5.65 3.20
N PHE A 113 -4.89 6.59 2.81
CA PHE A 113 -4.34 7.65 3.65
C PHE A 113 -5.15 8.91 3.42
N ASN A 114 -6.09 9.20 4.32
CA ASN A 114 -7.00 10.33 4.17
C ASN A 114 -6.38 11.59 4.76
N VAL A 115 -6.01 12.52 3.86
CA VAL A 115 -5.40 13.80 4.20
C VAL A 115 -6.31 14.63 5.11
N ALA A 116 -7.63 14.56 4.95
CA ALA A 116 -8.55 15.29 5.82
C ALA A 116 -8.82 14.62 7.19
N ARG A 117 -8.23 13.43 7.46
CA ARG A 117 -8.50 12.68 8.70
C ARG A 117 -7.23 12.10 9.33
N ASN A 118 -6.80 10.93 8.90
CA ASN A 118 -5.78 10.11 9.57
C ASN A 118 -4.35 10.41 9.09
N ALA A 119 -4.19 11.19 8.01
CA ALA A 119 -2.88 11.54 7.46
C ALA A 119 -2.62 13.05 7.34
N TYR A 120 -3.40 13.91 8.00
CA TYR A 120 -3.45 15.37 7.77
C TYR A 120 -2.15 16.15 7.94
N SER A 121 -1.20 15.64 8.71
CA SER A 121 0.12 16.27 8.90
C SER A 121 1.26 15.40 8.39
N CYS A 122 0.97 14.43 7.52
CA CYS A 122 2.00 13.57 6.97
C CYS A 122 2.93 14.37 6.04
N PRO A 123 4.26 14.33 6.23
CA PRO A 123 5.20 15.08 5.38
C PRO A 123 5.29 14.53 3.94
N LEU A 124 4.65 13.39 3.68
CA LEU A 124 4.64 12.70 2.39
C LEU A 124 3.37 12.95 1.57
N ILE A 125 2.48 13.83 2.02
CA ILE A 125 1.31 14.24 1.24
C ILE A 125 1.80 14.83 -0.09
N PRO A 126 1.33 14.32 -1.25
CA PRO A 126 1.74 14.84 -2.55
C PRO A 126 1.26 16.28 -2.75
N GLN A 127 1.97 17.06 -3.57
CA GLN A 127 1.63 18.47 -3.80
C GLN A 127 0.24 18.62 -4.44
N GLU A 128 -0.14 17.63 -5.25
CA GLU A 128 -1.43 17.50 -5.91
C GLU A 128 -2.59 17.40 -4.90
N CYS A 129 -2.34 16.85 -3.71
CA CYS A 129 -3.30 16.80 -2.62
C CYS A 129 -3.38 18.09 -1.79
N GLN A 130 -2.43 19.02 -1.93
CA GLN A 130 -2.46 20.24 -1.12
C GLN A 130 -3.50 21.22 -1.67
N PRO A 131 -4.26 21.90 -0.78
CA PRO A 131 -5.15 22.96 -1.22
C PRO A 131 -4.31 24.02 -1.94
N LYS A 132 -4.65 24.31 -3.21
CA LYS A 132 -3.99 25.38 -3.94
C LYS A 132 -4.14 26.66 -3.11
N PRO A 133 -3.06 27.40 -2.80
CA PRO A 133 -3.18 28.69 -2.15
C PRO A 133 -4.13 29.53 -3.00
N GLY A 134 -5.22 29.99 -2.37
CA GLY A 134 -6.33 30.65 -3.04
C GLY A 134 -5.83 31.76 -3.96
N ARG A 135 -6.34 31.77 -5.19
CA ARG A 135 -6.37 32.96 -6.02
C ARG A 135 -7.47 33.89 -5.52
#